data_AF-A0A377C476-F1
#
_entry.id   AF-A0A377C476-F1
#
_cell.length_a   1.000
_cell.length_b   1.000
_cell.length_c   1.000
_cell.angle_alpha   90.00
_cell.angle_beta   90.00
_cell.angle_gamma   90.00
#
_symmetry.space_group_name_H-M   'P 1'
#
loop_
_entity.id
_entity.type
_entity.pdbx_description
1 polymer ?
#
loop_
_entity_poly.entity_id
_entity_poly.type
_entity_poly.pdbx_seq_one_letter_code
_entity_poly.pdbx_strand_id
1 'polypeptide(L)'
;MKEKKFVSELFLENGQFILVGLTGRTGSGCTTTANILENEKTVFPDVSKLQGFYKGLDVHRYNIVKKFAENHWENFYSIKVSDLISAYLLMLTVEEASEFILSSNKSISKEHLDIVLTFGVFSDNLILTRFKNVIENLLDHNSELKLDEKTINKFISILKLVRKFTKEFKAELNEINSNLYVSAYQLAGKSIRRRGRIEVDFEDKEFMPKSVFNLPETINRVIKLIRKSKRDNALIVIDAIRNPYEAKFFKDRYSAFHLMSINAPDEHRTNYLRKLHKFSEKQIEEIDSVESGKGDNSYKHLTNPNVTKCIELSDIHIFNPKK
;
A
#
# COMPACT_ATOMS: atom_id res chain seq x y z
N MET A 1 -19.66 13.32 -37.61
CA MET A 1 -18.63 14.15 -36.93
C MET A 1 -18.97 14.47 -35.48
N LYS A 2 -20.22 14.87 -35.17
CA LYS A 2 -20.70 15.08 -33.78
C LYS A 2 -20.70 13.80 -32.92
N GLU A 3 -21.16 12.66 -33.46
CA GLU A 3 -21.14 11.38 -32.72
C GLU A 3 -19.71 10.92 -32.37
N LYS A 4 -18.76 11.00 -33.30
CA LYS A 4 -17.35 10.68 -33.00
C LYS A 4 -16.79 11.57 -31.90
N LYS A 5 -17.15 12.86 -31.88
CA LYS A 5 -16.74 13.80 -30.83
C LYS A 5 -17.38 13.44 -29.47
N PHE A 6 -18.68 13.15 -29.46
CA PHE A 6 -19.41 12.73 -28.26
C PHE A 6 -18.88 11.42 -27.67
N VAL A 7 -18.63 10.42 -28.52
CA VAL A 7 -18.04 9.14 -28.11
C VAL A 7 -16.64 9.36 -27.54
N SER A 8 -15.82 10.20 -28.17
CA SER A 8 -14.51 10.58 -27.63
C SER A 8 -14.61 11.28 -26.26
N GLU A 9 -15.54 12.22 -26.08
CA GLU A 9 -15.76 12.92 -24.81
C GLU A 9 -16.22 11.95 -23.71
N LEU A 10 -17.11 11.02 -24.02
CA LEU A 10 -17.58 9.98 -23.08
C LEU A 10 -16.45 9.04 -22.64
N PHE A 11 -15.54 8.69 -23.55
CA PHE A 11 -14.37 7.87 -23.22
C PHE A 11 -13.29 8.67 -22.46
N LEU A 12 -13.18 9.98 -22.70
CA LEU A 12 -12.24 10.85 -21.98
C LEU A 12 -12.61 10.99 -20.50
N GLU A 13 -13.90 11.07 -20.16
CA GLU A 13 -14.37 11.07 -18.76
C GLU A 13 -13.89 9.84 -17.98
N ASN A 14 -13.90 8.65 -18.59
CA ASN A 14 -13.40 7.42 -17.98
C ASN A 14 -11.87 7.39 -17.79
N GLY A 15 -11.14 8.23 -18.52
CA GLY A 15 -9.68 8.34 -18.43
C GLY A 15 -9.19 9.28 -17.34
N GLN A 16 -10.07 10.10 -16.74
CA GLN A 16 -9.68 11.10 -15.76
C GLN A 16 -9.39 10.51 -14.37
N PHE A 17 -10.05 9.42 -14.01
CA PHE A 17 -9.84 8.80 -12.70
C PHE A 17 -9.90 7.28 -12.78
N ILE A 18 -8.78 6.65 -12.41
CA ILE A 18 -8.68 5.20 -12.26
C ILE A 18 -8.11 4.91 -10.88
N LEU A 19 -8.72 3.99 -10.15
CA LEU A 19 -8.20 3.50 -8.89
C LEU A 19 -7.95 2.00 -8.98
N VAL A 20 -6.67 1.60 -8.97
CA VAL A 20 -6.29 0.18 -8.97
C VAL A 20 -5.85 -0.22 -7.57
N GLY A 21 -6.50 -1.22 -6.99
CA GLY A 21 -5.99 -1.92 -5.83
C GLY A 21 -5.15 -3.11 -6.26
N LEU A 22 -3.91 -3.22 -5.80
CA LEU A 22 -3.12 -4.44 -6.01
C LEU A 22 -3.27 -5.35 -4.81
N THR A 23 -3.39 -6.66 -5.03
CA THR A 23 -3.32 -7.67 -3.98
C THR A 23 -2.51 -8.87 -4.43
N GLY A 24 -2.01 -9.66 -3.48
CA GLY A 24 -1.13 -10.78 -3.78
C GLY A 24 -0.25 -11.11 -2.59
N ARG A 25 0.20 -12.36 -2.52
CA ARG A 25 1.07 -12.86 -1.46
C ARG A 25 2.42 -12.15 -1.50
N THR A 26 3.07 -12.01 -0.34
CA THR A 26 4.41 -11.39 -0.28
C THR A 26 5.37 -12.08 -1.26
N GLY A 27 6.02 -11.30 -2.11
CA GLY A 27 6.94 -11.79 -3.16
C GLY A 27 6.29 -12.03 -4.54
N SER A 28 4.97 -11.92 -4.68
CA SER A 28 4.27 -12.14 -5.96
C SER A 28 4.48 -11.02 -6.98
N GLY A 29 4.76 -9.79 -6.53
CA GLY A 29 5.13 -8.67 -7.39
C GLY A 29 4.24 -7.43 -7.31
N CYS A 30 3.33 -7.31 -6.33
CA CYS A 30 2.48 -6.11 -6.18
C CYS A 30 3.28 -4.80 -6.21
N THR A 31 4.30 -4.66 -5.37
CA THR A 31 5.14 -3.46 -5.34
C THR A 31 5.89 -3.23 -6.66
N THR A 32 6.29 -4.30 -7.35
CA THR A 32 6.90 -4.18 -8.68
C THR A 32 5.91 -3.61 -9.69
N THR A 33 4.67 -4.11 -9.71
CA THR A 33 3.59 -3.59 -10.56
C THR A 33 3.27 -2.14 -10.21
N ALA A 34 3.15 -1.79 -8.93
CA ALA A 34 2.92 -0.40 -8.50
C ALA A 34 4.03 0.54 -9.01
N ASN A 35 5.30 0.13 -8.89
CA ASN A 35 6.43 0.91 -9.38
C ASN A 35 6.42 1.05 -10.91
N ILE A 36 6.00 0.01 -11.66
CA ILE A 36 5.84 0.11 -13.13
C ILE A 36 4.79 1.16 -13.48
N LEU A 37 3.63 1.12 -12.80
CA LEU A 37 2.54 2.08 -13.01
C LEU A 37 2.93 3.51 -12.62
N GLU A 38 3.77 3.68 -11.60
CA GLU A 38 4.23 4.99 -11.13
C GLU A 38 5.30 5.65 -12.02
N ASN A 39 5.91 4.90 -12.95
CA ASN A 39 6.92 5.46 -13.83
C ASN A 39 6.32 6.47 -14.84
N GLU A 40 6.99 7.62 -14.99
CA GLU A 40 6.65 8.65 -15.99
C GLU A 40 6.70 8.12 -17.42
N LYS A 41 7.59 7.15 -17.68
CA LYS A 41 7.68 6.43 -18.95
C LYS A 41 7.48 4.96 -18.70
N THR A 42 6.51 4.37 -19.39
CA THR A 42 6.33 2.93 -19.41
C THR A 42 6.95 2.33 -20.67
N VAL A 43 7.37 1.07 -20.57
CA VAL A 43 7.88 0.31 -21.71
C VAL A 43 6.95 -0.88 -21.91
N PHE A 44 6.22 -0.86 -23.02
CA PHE A 44 5.43 -2.00 -23.42
C PHE A 44 6.30 -2.97 -24.24
N PRO A 45 6.27 -4.27 -23.92
CA PRO A 45 7.08 -5.25 -24.65
C PRO A 45 6.72 -5.28 -26.13
N ASP A 46 7.67 -5.64 -26.98
CA ASP A 46 7.38 -5.94 -28.38
C ASP A 46 6.74 -7.32 -28.48
N VAL A 47 5.91 -7.52 -29.51
CA VAL A 47 5.25 -8.82 -29.77
C VAL A 47 6.26 -9.96 -29.82
N SER A 48 7.46 -9.71 -30.37
CA SER A 48 8.56 -10.68 -30.43
C SER A 48 9.02 -11.18 -29.06
N LYS A 49 8.87 -10.36 -28.01
CA LYS A 49 9.22 -10.68 -26.62
C LYS A 49 8.10 -11.41 -25.88
N LEU A 50 6.90 -11.50 -26.47
CA LEU A 50 5.71 -12.14 -25.89
C LEU A 50 5.51 -13.58 -26.39
N GLN A 51 6.58 -14.26 -26.82
CA GLN A 51 6.56 -15.52 -27.57
C GLN A 51 5.46 -16.49 -27.11
N GLY A 52 4.48 -16.71 -27.99
CA GLY A 52 3.41 -17.70 -27.80
C GLY A 52 2.18 -17.22 -27.02
N PHE A 53 2.22 -16.04 -26.39
CA PHE A 53 1.09 -15.52 -25.58
C PHE A 53 -0.06 -15.00 -26.46
N TYR A 54 0.25 -14.28 -27.53
CA TYR A 54 -0.73 -13.79 -28.51
C TYR A 54 -0.52 -14.47 -29.86
N LYS A 55 -1.62 -14.80 -30.55
CA LYS A 55 -1.59 -15.40 -31.90
C LYS A 55 -2.66 -14.75 -32.80
N GLY A 56 -2.40 -14.73 -34.11
CA GLY A 56 -3.36 -14.24 -35.10
C GLY A 56 -3.86 -12.82 -34.81
N LEU A 57 -5.18 -12.63 -34.73
CA LEU A 57 -5.82 -11.34 -34.48
C LEU A 57 -5.44 -10.71 -33.14
N ASP A 58 -5.04 -11.49 -32.13
CA ASP A 58 -4.68 -10.94 -30.82
C ASP A 58 -3.38 -10.15 -30.85
N VAL A 59 -2.46 -10.51 -31.76
CA VAL A 59 -1.25 -9.71 -32.03
C VAL A 59 -1.64 -8.32 -32.55
N HIS A 60 -2.62 -8.26 -33.45
CA HIS A 60 -3.11 -7.00 -33.99
C HIS A 60 -3.79 -6.15 -32.92
N ARG A 61 -4.67 -6.77 -32.10
CA ARG A 61 -5.33 -6.10 -30.97
C ARG A 61 -4.33 -5.57 -29.95
N TYR A 62 -3.32 -6.38 -29.60
CA TYR A 62 -2.23 -5.95 -28.72
C TYR A 62 -1.52 -4.71 -29.26
N ASN A 63 -1.15 -4.70 -30.54
CA ASN A 63 -0.46 -3.56 -31.15
C ASN A 63 -1.32 -2.29 -31.15
N ILE A 64 -2.63 -2.40 -31.37
CA ILE A 64 -3.55 -1.26 -31.26
C ILE A 64 -3.55 -0.70 -29.84
N VAL A 65 -3.74 -1.56 -28.83
CA VAL A 65 -3.78 -1.14 -27.42
C VAL A 65 -2.42 -0.60 -26.96
N LYS A 66 -1.32 -1.26 -27.32
CA LYS A 66 0.04 -0.80 -27.06
C LYS A 66 0.26 0.61 -27.61
N LYS A 67 0.00 0.81 -28.90
CA LYS A 67 0.17 2.12 -29.55
C LYS A 67 -0.71 3.18 -28.91
N PHE A 68 -1.94 2.85 -28.55
CA PHE A 68 -2.81 3.79 -27.85
C PHE A 68 -2.24 4.15 -26.47
N ALA A 69 -1.88 3.16 -25.66
CA ALA A 69 -1.35 3.36 -24.32
C ALA A 69 -0.02 4.12 -24.30
N GLU A 70 0.88 3.87 -25.26
CA GLU A 70 2.15 4.60 -25.40
C GLU A 70 1.95 6.10 -25.67
N ASN A 71 0.92 6.47 -26.45
CA ASN A 71 0.64 7.87 -26.78
C ASN A 71 -0.18 8.60 -25.70
N HIS A 72 -0.82 7.88 -24.79
CA HIS A 72 -1.70 8.43 -23.76
C HIS A 72 -1.27 8.02 -22.35
N TRP A 73 0.00 7.61 -22.18
CA TRP A 73 0.49 7.16 -20.88
C TRP A 73 0.52 8.33 -19.90
N GLU A 74 -0.14 8.13 -18.76
CA GLU A 74 -0.02 8.97 -17.58
C GLU A 74 0.40 8.07 -16.42
N ASN A 75 1.35 8.55 -15.62
CA ASN A 75 1.85 7.77 -14.49
C ASN A 75 0.81 7.75 -13.34
N PHE A 76 0.81 6.65 -12.60
CA PHE A 76 -0.03 6.50 -11.42
C PHE A 76 0.64 7.16 -10.21
N TYR A 77 -0.17 7.65 -9.27
CA TYR A 77 0.27 7.97 -7.92
C TYR A 77 0.10 6.72 -7.06
N SER A 78 1.19 6.21 -6.48
CA SER A 78 1.12 5.03 -5.64
C SER A 78 0.86 5.39 -4.17
N ILE A 79 -0.04 4.66 -3.52
CA ILE A 79 -0.31 4.74 -2.08
C ILE A 79 0.11 3.41 -1.46
N LYS A 80 1.12 3.42 -0.60
CA LYS A 80 1.56 2.21 0.10
C LYS A 80 0.98 2.21 1.51
N VAL A 81 0.37 1.10 1.90
CA VAL A 81 -0.19 0.96 3.26
C VAL A 81 0.91 1.11 4.32
N SER A 82 2.14 0.66 4.02
CA SER A 82 3.30 0.89 4.89
C SER A 82 3.54 2.37 5.15
N ASP A 83 3.48 3.22 4.13
CA ASP A 83 3.74 4.66 4.27
C ASP A 83 2.70 5.31 5.22
N LEU A 84 1.47 4.80 5.20
CA LEU A 84 0.41 5.26 6.12
C LEU A 84 0.61 4.75 7.54
N ILE A 85 1.03 3.49 7.72
CA ILE A 85 1.40 2.97 9.04
C ILE A 85 2.56 3.77 9.63
N SER A 86 3.55 4.15 8.83
CA SER A 86 4.62 5.06 9.24
C SER A 86 4.11 6.42 9.68
N ALA A 87 3.09 6.96 9.00
CA ALA A 87 2.45 8.20 9.41
C ALA A 87 1.76 8.07 10.79
N TYR A 88 1.11 6.93 11.08
CA TYR A 88 0.58 6.64 12.41
C TYR A 88 1.68 6.53 13.47
N LEU A 89 2.79 5.84 13.16
CA LEU A 89 3.93 5.68 14.07
C LEU A 89 4.57 7.02 14.43
N LEU A 90 4.70 7.92 13.46
CA LEU A 90 5.25 9.27 13.67
C LEU A 90 4.42 10.14 14.64
N MET A 91 3.16 9.80 14.90
CA MET A 91 2.35 10.54 15.86
C MET A 91 2.60 10.11 17.31
N LEU A 92 3.35 9.04 17.53
CA LEU A 92 3.78 8.59 18.84
C LEU A 92 5.00 9.37 19.32
N THR A 93 5.14 9.45 20.63
CA THR A 93 6.41 9.81 21.28
C THR A 93 7.46 8.71 21.07
N VAL A 94 8.74 9.02 21.31
CA VAL A 94 9.82 8.04 21.22
C VAL A 94 9.57 6.88 22.19
N GLU A 95 9.12 7.19 23.40
CA GLU A 95 8.81 6.22 24.44
C GLU A 95 7.68 5.28 24.02
N GLU A 96 6.55 5.83 23.54
CA GLU A 96 5.40 5.04 23.06
C GLU A 96 5.78 4.18 21.85
N ALA A 97 6.56 4.72 20.91
CA ALA A 97 7.03 3.97 19.74
C ALA A 97 7.97 2.83 20.15
N SER A 98 8.88 3.09 21.08
CA SER A 98 9.81 2.07 21.62
C SER A 98 9.05 0.93 22.29
N GLU A 99 8.14 1.25 23.21
CA GLU A 99 7.32 0.25 23.90
C GLU A 99 6.50 -0.58 22.93
N PHE A 100 5.88 0.07 21.94
CA PHE A 100 5.12 -0.61 20.91
C PHE A 100 5.98 -1.56 20.06
N ILE A 101 7.15 -1.09 19.59
CA ILE A 101 8.05 -1.89 18.75
C ILE A 101 8.61 -3.08 19.54
N LEU A 102 8.99 -2.90 20.81
CA LEU A 102 9.44 -3.99 21.70
C LEU A 102 8.35 -5.03 21.95
N SER A 103 7.08 -4.60 22.03
CA SER A 103 5.96 -5.55 22.18
C SER A 103 5.84 -6.49 20.97
N SER A 104 6.31 -6.07 19.78
CA SER A 104 6.31 -6.89 18.57
C SER A 104 7.45 -7.93 18.52
N ASN A 105 8.54 -7.70 19.25
CA ASN A 105 9.69 -8.60 19.30
C ASN A 105 10.50 -8.35 20.59
N LYS A 106 10.30 -9.22 21.59
CA LYS A 106 10.92 -9.10 22.93
C LYS A 106 12.42 -9.37 22.97
N SER A 107 13.02 -9.84 21.88
CA SER A 107 14.44 -10.24 21.83
C SER A 107 15.40 -9.05 21.57
N ILE A 108 14.91 -7.82 21.66
CA ILE A 108 15.64 -6.60 21.30
C ILE A 108 16.01 -5.82 22.55
N SER A 109 17.21 -5.24 22.57
CA SER A 109 17.63 -4.32 23.63
C SER A 109 16.84 -3.01 23.54
N LYS A 110 16.12 -2.67 24.62
CA LYS A 110 15.39 -1.40 24.73
C LYS A 110 16.32 -0.19 24.57
N GLU A 111 17.48 -0.21 25.21
CA GLU A 111 18.46 0.87 25.14
C GLU A 111 18.92 1.14 23.69
N HIS A 112 19.23 0.08 22.94
CA HIS A 112 19.64 0.22 21.54
C HIS A 112 18.49 0.79 20.69
N LEU A 113 17.26 0.32 20.88
CA LEU A 113 16.10 0.84 20.16
C LEU A 113 15.83 2.31 20.50
N ASP A 114 15.89 2.69 21.78
CA ASP A 114 15.68 4.08 22.23
C ASP A 114 16.71 5.02 21.59
N ILE A 115 17.98 4.61 21.51
CA ILE A 115 19.04 5.37 20.82
C ILE A 115 18.69 5.57 19.35
N VAL A 116 18.31 4.49 18.64
CA VAL A 116 17.96 4.56 17.21
C VAL A 116 16.74 5.45 16.98
N LEU A 117 15.71 5.39 17.83
CA LEU A 117 14.53 6.25 17.68
C LEU A 117 14.82 7.72 18.01
N THR A 118 15.65 7.98 19.01
CA THR A 118 15.99 9.34 19.47
C THR A 118 16.89 10.07 18.47
N PHE A 119 17.88 9.37 17.93
CA PHE A 119 18.91 9.98 17.08
C PHE A 119 18.79 9.63 15.59
N GLY A 120 17.89 8.71 15.23
CA GLY A 120 17.61 8.31 13.85
C GLY A 120 16.47 9.09 13.20
N VAL A 121 16.01 8.59 12.04
CA VAL A 121 15.03 9.31 11.22
C VAL A 121 13.65 9.45 11.86
N PHE A 122 13.34 8.64 12.89
CA PHE A 122 12.09 8.74 13.66
C PHE A 122 11.92 10.13 14.27
N SER A 123 12.97 10.67 14.89
CA SER A 123 12.94 11.99 15.52
C SER A 123 13.41 13.11 14.59
N ASP A 124 14.39 12.85 13.71
CA ASP A 124 14.91 13.85 12.78
C ASP A 124 14.31 13.72 11.38
N ASN A 125 13.17 14.39 11.16
CA ASN A 125 12.58 14.48 9.83
C ASN A 125 11.76 15.76 9.58
N LEU A 126 11.59 16.09 8.30
CA LEU A 126 10.83 17.25 7.85
C LEU A 126 9.31 17.12 8.08
N ILE A 127 8.80 15.91 8.30
CA ILE A 127 7.37 15.66 8.49
C ILE A 127 6.97 16.22 9.85
N LEU A 128 7.67 15.85 10.91
CA LEU A 128 7.41 16.35 12.26
C LEU A 128 7.64 17.86 12.39
N THR A 129 8.67 18.39 11.75
CA THR A 129 9.03 19.81 11.89
C THR A 129 8.17 20.75 11.05
N ARG A 130 7.65 20.33 9.89
CA ARG A 130 6.93 21.23 8.96
C ARG A 130 5.52 20.78 8.59
N PHE A 131 5.22 19.48 8.69
CA PHE A 131 3.99 18.91 8.15
C PHE A 131 3.20 18.07 9.17
N LYS A 132 3.54 18.15 10.46
CA LYS A 132 2.87 17.41 11.54
C LYS A 132 1.36 17.60 11.51
N ASN A 133 0.90 18.84 11.46
CA ASN A 133 -0.53 19.16 11.39
C ASN A 133 -1.21 18.53 10.17
N VAL A 134 -0.52 18.40 9.03
CA VAL A 134 -1.07 17.76 7.82
C VAL A 134 -1.31 16.28 8.07
N ILE A 135 -0.36 15.61 8.74
CA ILE A 135 -0.49 14.20 9.11
C ILE A 135 -1.57 14.00 10.18
N GLU A 136 -1.62 14.86 11.21
CA GLU A 136 -2.68 14.80 12.23
C GLU A 136 -4.07 14.92 11.61
N ASN A 137 -4.28 15.90 10.71
CA ASN A 137 -5.55 16.06 10.00
C ASN A 137 -5.86 14.86 9.08
N LEU A 138 -4.83 14.25 8.48
CA LEU A 138 -4.99 13.06 7.65
C LEU A 138 -5.48 11.84 8.48
N LEU A 139 -5.04 11.74 9.73
CA LEU A 139 -5.32 10.61 10.63
C LEU A 139 -6.53 10.84 11.55
N ASP A 140 -7.01 12.08 11.70
CA ASP A 140 -8.23 12.40 12.45
C ASP A 140 -9.49 12.06 11.65
N HIS A 141 -10.02 10.85 11.88
CA HIS A 141 -11.23 10.36 11.23
C HIS A 141 -12.53 10.95 11.76
N ASN A 142 -12.49 11.67 12.88
CA ASN A 142 -13.69 12.27 13.48
C ASN A 142 -14.01 13.65 12.90
N SER A 143 -13.01 14.33 12.34
CA SER A 143 -13.16 15.66 11.76
C SER A 143 -13.11 15.63 10.24
N GLU A 144 -13.73 16.63 9.61
CA GLU A 144 -13.60 16.86 8.18
C GLU A 144 -12.18 17.31 7.83
N LEU A 145 -11.58 16.68 6.82
CA LEU A 145 -10.23 17.01 6.35
C LEU A 145 -10.21 18.38 5.66
N LYS A 146 -9.68 19.39 6.36
CA LYS A 146 -9.54 20.76 5.83
C LYS A 146 -8.07 21.13 5.74
N LEU A 147 -7.59 21.23 4.50
CA LEU A 147 -6.25 21.75 4.18
C LEU A 147 -6.40 22.96 3.25
N ASP A 148 -5.55 23.96 3.45
CA ASP A 148 -5.46 25.11 2.57
C ASP A 148 -4.90 24.71 1.18
N GLU A 149 -5.16 25.54 0.19
CA GLU A 149 -4.79 25.26 -1.21
C GLU A 149 -3.27 25.11 -1.41
N LYS A 150 -2.46 25.88 -0.67
CA LYS A 150 -1.00 25.80 -0.76
C LYS A 150 -0.50 24.46 -0.21
N THR A 151 -1.11 23.95 0.85
CA THR A 151 -0.81 22.62 1.40
C THR A 151 -1.25 21.51 0.45
N ILE A 152 -2.45 21.61 -0.15
CA ILE A 152 -2.94 20.65 -1.13
C ILE A 152 -2.00 20.55 -2.34
N ASN A 153 -1.54 21.69 -2.88
CA ASN A 153 -0.62 21.73 -4.00
C ASN A 153 0.76 21.10 -3.69
N LYS A 154 1.13 21.01 -2.40
CA LYS A 154 2.36 20.35 -1.94
C LYS A 154 2.14 18.90 -1.50
N PHE A 155 0.91 18.41 -1.48
CA PHE A 155 0.57 17.15 -0.82
C PHE A 155 1.31 15.95 -1.43
N ILE A 156 1.49 15.91 -2.75
CA ILE A 156 2.26 14.84 -3.40
C ILE A 156 3.73 14.84 -2.94
N SER A 157 4.31 16.02 -2.73
CA SER A 157 5.67 16.13 -2.17
C SER A 157 5.71 15.68 -0.71
N ILE A 158 4.66 15.95 0.08
CA ILE A 158 4.53 15.44 1.45
C ILE A 158 4.48 13.91 1.46
N LEU A 159 3.70 13.29 0.56
CA LEU A 159 3.68 11.83 0.42
C LEU A 159 5.06 11.25 0.06
N LYS A 160 5.82 11.93 -0.79
CA LYS A 160 7.22 11.55 -1.10
C LYS A 160 8.13 11.62 0.13
N LEU A 161 7.93 12.61 1.01
CA LEU A 161 8.65 12.69 2.29
C LEU A 161 8.29 11.53 3.22
N VAL A 162 7.00 11.21 3.35
CA VAL A 162 6.53 10.05 4.15
C VAL A 162 7.12 8.76 3.62
N ARG A 163 7.16 8.57 2.30
CA ARG A 163 7.79 7.41 1.67
C ARG A 163 9.29 7.33 1.93
N LYS A 164 10.00 8.47 1.85
CA LYS A 164 11.43 8.55 2.16
C LYS A 164 11.68 8.13 3.61
N PHE A 165 10.93 8.73 4.55
CA PHE A 165 10.96 8.36 5.96
C PHE A 165 10.72 6.86 6.17
N THR A 166 9.65 6.32 5.57
CA THR A 166 9.29 4.89 5.68
C THR A 166 10.43 3.97 5.23
N LYS A 167 11.09 4.33 4.13
CA LYS A 167 12.23 3.57 3.59
C LYS A 167 13.43 3.60 4.54
N GLU A 168 13.78 4.77 5.05
CA GLU A 168 14.93 4.96 5.94
C GLU A 168 14.67 4.31 7.30
N PHE A 169 13.49 4.52 7.87
CA PHE A 169 13.10 3.94 9.15
C PHE A 169 13.03 2.40 9.08
N LYS A 170 12.56 1.85 7.96
CA LYS A 170 12.63 0.40 7.71
C LYS A 170 14.08 -0.11 7.72
N ALA A 171 15.02 0.67 7.19
CA ALA A 171 16.43 0.27 7.17
C ALA A 171 16.99 0.23 8.60
N GLU A 172 16.78 1.28 9.38
CA GLU A 172 17.18 1.36 10.80
C GLU A 172 16.63 0.19 11.63
N LEU A 173 15.33 -0.11 11.50
CA LEU A 173 14.72 -1.24 12.22
C LEU A 173 15.34 -2.59 11.81
N ASN A 174 15.64 -2.76 10.52
CA ASN A 174 16.23 -4.00 10.02
C ASN A 174 17.71 -4.18 10.39
N GLU A 175 18.43 -3.07 10.63
CA GLU A 175 19.80 -3.11 11.16
C GLU A 175 19.83 -3.62 12.61
N ILE A 176 18.81 -3.27 13.41
CA ILE A 176 18.64 -3.83 14.76
C ILE A 176 18.31 -5.32 14.68
N ASN A 177 17.28 -5.68 13.90
CA ASN A 177 16.89 -7.06 13.68
C ASN A 177 16.13 -7.20 12.34
N SER A 178 16.54 -8.14 11.51
CA SER A 178 16.03 -8.30 10.14
C SER A 178 14.51 -8.53 10.01
N ASN A 179 13.83 -8.92 11.10
CA ASN A 179 12.39 -9.12 11.14
C ASN A 179 11.61 -7.98 11.82
N LEU A 180 12.30 -7.03 12.46
CA LEU A 180 11.67 -6.03 13.34
C LEU A 180 10.68 -5.13 12.60
N TYR A 181 11.05 -4.67 11.40
CA TYR A 181 10.13 -3.91 10.57
C TYR A 181 8.85 -4.68 10.28
N VAL A 182 8.99 -5.97 9.92
CA VAL A 182 7.86 -6.81 9.53
C VAL A 182 6.94 -7.02 10.72
N SER A 183 7.48 -7.41 11.88
CA SER A 183 6.70 -7.63 13.10
C SER A 183 6.01 -6.35 13.58
N ALA A 184 6.74 -5.23 13.63
CA ALA A 184 6.21 -3.95 14.10
C ALA A 184 5.08 -3.42 13.19
N TYR A 185 5.23 -3.47 11.86
CA TYR A 185 4.21 -2.95 10.94
C TYR A 185 2.98 -3.86 10.87
N GLN A 186 3.16 -5.18 11.00
CA GLN A 186 2.03 -6.10 11.12
C GLN A 186 1.25 -5.84 12.40
N LEU A 187 1.94 -5.69 13.53
CA LEU A 187 1.32 -5.37 14.81
C LEU A 187 0.60 -4.02 14.75
N ALA A 188 1.25 -2.99 14.18
CA ALA A 188 0.65 -1.66 14.00
C ALA A 188 -0.62 -1.72 13.15
N GLY A 189 -0.60 -2.45 12.04
CA GLY A 189 -1.78 -2.65 11.20
C GLY A 189 -2.93 -3.33 11.96
N LYS A 190 -2.64 -4.31 12.83
CA LYS A 190 -3.65 -4.96 13.69
C LYS A 190 -4.20 -3.97 14.72
N SER A 191 -3.33 -3.21 15.39
CA SER A 191 -3.71 -2.19 16.36
C SER A 191 -4.64 -1.15 15.75
N ILE A 192 -4.28 -0.61 14.58
CA ILE A 192 -5.09 0.39 13.89
C ILE A 192 -6.46 -0.18 13.52
N ARG A 193 -6.54 -1.41 12.99
CA ARG A 193 -7.85 -2.03 12.67
C ARG A 193 -8.68 -2.34 13.91
N ARG A 194 -8.07 -2.64 15.05
CA ARG A 194 -8.77 -2.99 16.30
C ARG A 194 -9.20 -1.78 17.14
N ARG A 195 -8.40 -0.71 17.15
CA ARG A 195 -8.52 0.42 18.09
C ARG A 195 -8.46 1.79 17.42
N GLY A 196 -8.13 1.84 16.13
CA GLY A 196 -8.08 3.07 15.34
C GLY A 196 -6.77 3.86 15.47
N ARG A 197 -5.86 3.37 16.31
CA ARG A 197 -4.56 3.94 16.63
C ARG A 197 -3.54 2.84 16.95
N ILE A 198 -2.28 3.21 17.04
CA ILE A 198 -1.22 2.33 17.52
C ILE A 198 -1.16 2.45 19.05
N GLU A 199 -1.35 1.34 19.75
CA GLU A 199 -1.22 1.29 21.21
C GLU A 199 -0.71 -0.07 21.67
N VAL A 200 0.03 -0.09 22.78
CA VAL A 200 0.42 -1.33 23.47
C VAL A 200 -0.81 -2.03 24.06
N ASP A 201 -0.70 -3.36 24.19
CA ASP A 201 -1.73 -4.24 24.78
C ASP A 201 -3.12 -4.07 24.15
N PHE A 202 -3.17 -3.66 22.88
CA PHE A 202 -4.43 -3.44 22.15
C PHE A 202 -5.24 -4.74 22.00
N GLU A 203 -4.61 -5.90 22.10
CA GLU A 203 -5.26 -7.22 22.03
C GLU A 203 -6.16 -7.51 23.25
N ASP A 204 -5.80 -6.99 24.43
CA ASP A 204 -6.56 -7.12 25.68
C ASP A 204 -7.68 -6.08 25.80
N LYS A 205 -7.61 -5.01 25.00
CA LYS A 205 -8.62 -3.95 24.97
C LYS A 205 -9.82 -4.36 24.10
N GLU A 206 -10.98 -3.77 24.41
CA GLU A 206 -12.22 -4.00 23.66
C GLU A 206 -12.04 -3.68 22.17
N PHE A 207 -12.67 -4.46 21.30
CA PHE A 207 -12.65 -4.20 19.87
C PHE A 207 -13.53 -2.99 19.51
N MET A 208 -13.03 -2.07 18.69
CA MET A 208 -13.81 -0.92 18.20
C MET A 208 -14.28 -1.20 16.75
N PRO A 209 -15.57 -1.48 16.50
CA PRO A 209 -16.01 -1.90 15.16
C PRO A 209 -15.69 -0.90 14.04
N LYS A 210 -15.80 0.40 14.30
CA LYS A 210 -15.52 1.44 13.31
C LYS A 210 -14.04 1.49 12.89
N SER A 211 -13.12 1.09 13.77
CA SER A 211 -11.69 1.25 13.49
C SER A 211 -11.16 0.33 12.39
N VAL A 212 -11.88 -0.73 12.03
CA VAL A 212 -11.53 -1.59 10.89
C VAL A 212 -11.40 -0.76 9.61
N PHE A 213 -12.16 0.34 9.52
CA PHE A 213 -12.15 1.23 8.38
C PHE A 213 -11.16 2.39 8.48
N ASN A 214 -10.42 2.58 9.58
CA ASN A 214 -9.50 3.72 9.71
C ASN A 214 -8.41 3.73 8.63
N LEU A 215 -7.74 2.59 8.36
CA LEU A 215 -6.75 2.50 7.28
C LEU A 215 -7.34 2.81 5.89
N PRO A 216 -8.44 2.17 5.45
CA PRO A 216 -9.03 2.50 4.16
C PRO A 216 -9.62 3.92 4.11
N GLU A 217 -10.08 4.48 5.23
CA GLU A 217 -10.48 5.89 5.33
C GLU A 217 -9.29 6.83 5.17
N THR A 218 -8.14 6.53 5.76
CA THR A 218 -6.89 7.28 5.54
C THR A 218 -6.50 7.24 4.07
N ILE A 219 -6.49 6.05 3.43
CA ILE A 219 -6.22 5.91 1.99
C ILE A 219 -7.22 6.74 1.17
N ASN A 220 -8.50 6.71 1.52
CA ASN A 220 -9.55 7.50 0.87
C ASN A 220 -9.33 9.02 1.01
N ARG A 221 -8.87 9.49 2.17
CA ARG A 221 -8.43 10.88 2.38
C ARG A 221 -7.25 11.23 1.48
N VAL A 222 -6.24 10.34 1.36
CA VAL A 222 -5.10 10.51 0.44
C VAL A 222 -5.57 10.59 -1.01
N ILE A 223 -6.46 9.69 -1.45
CA ILE A 223 -7.05 9.70 -2.80
C ILE A 223 -7.70 11.06 -3.10
N LYS A 224 -8.54 11.55 -2.18
CA LYS A 224 -9.23 12.84 -2.33
C LYS A 224 -8.25 14.00 -2.44
N LEU A 225 -7.18 14.01 -1.64
CA LEU A 225 -6.17 15.07 -1.68
C LEU A 225 -5.32 15.02 -2.96
N ILE A 226 -4.96 13.83 -3.46
CA ILE A 226 -4.27 13.67 -4.74
C ILE A 226 -5.15 14.22 -5.87
N ARG A 227 -6.43 13.82 -5.93
CA ARG A 227 -7.39 14.31 -6.92
C ARG A 227 -7.53 15.83 -6.88
N LYS A 228 -7.70 16.40 -5.68
CA LYS A 228 -7.80 17.86 -5.51
C LYS A 228 -6.53 18.57 -5.98
N SER A 229 -5.34 18.02 -5.67
CA SER A 229 -4.06 18.55 -6.15
C SER A 229 -3.87 18.45 -7.66
N LYS A 230 -4.62 17.57 -8.34
CA LYS A 230 -4.51 17.30 -9.78
C LYS A 230 -5.75 17.69 -10.58
N ARG A 231 -6.61 18.55 -10.00
CA ARG A 231 -7.84 19.05 -10.64
C ARG A 231 -8.73 17.89 -11.12
N ASP A 232 -8.94 16.93 -10.21
CA ASP A 232 -9.75 15.72 -10.35
C ASP A 232 -9.23 14.63 -11.29
N ASN A 233 -8.20 14.93 -12.10
CA ASN A 233 -7.51 13.96 -12.94
C ASN A 233 -6.44 13.22 -12.15
N ALA A 234 -6.64 11.94 -11.84
CA ALA A 234 -5.61 11.14 -11.16
C ALA A 234 -5.76 9.64 -11.45
N LEU A 235 -4.67 9.03 -11.91
CA LEU A 235 -4.52 7.58 -11.89
C LEU A 235 -3.84 7.18 -10.59
N ILE A 236 -4.45 6.30 -9.80
CA ILE A 236 -3.97 5.96 -8.45
C ILE A 236 -3.87 4.45 -8.30
N VAL A 237 -2.76 3.99 -7.73
CA VAL A 237 -2.54 2.58 -7.40
C VAL A 237 -2.33 2.40 -5.90
N ILE A 238 -3.12 1.55 -5.26
CA ILE A 238 -2.94 1.15 -3.86
C ILE A 238 -2.05 -0.11 -3.84
N ASP A 239 -0.86 0.01 -3.27
CA ASP A 239 0.11 -1.08 -3.19
C ASP A 239 -0.27 -2.05 -2.06
N ALA A 240 -0.63 -3.27 -2.47
CA ALA A 240 -0.84 -4.44 -1.63
C ALA A 240 -1.95 -4.28 -0.56
N ILE A 241 -3.21 -4.26 -1.00
CA ILE A 241 -4.39 -4.49 -0.16
C ILE A 241 -4.35 -5.93 0.35
N ARG A 242 -4.35 -6.08 1.68
CA ARG A 242 -4.20 -7.40 2.34
C ARG A 242 -5.37 -7.78 3.22
N ASN A 243 -6.36 -6.90 3.40
CA ASN A 243 -7.56 -7.21 4.16
C ASN A 243 -8.82 -7.09 3.27
N PRO A 244 -9.73 -8.09 3.30
CA PRO A 244 -10.89 -8.11 2.41
C PRO A 244 -11.89 -6.97 2.68
N TYR A 245 -11.95 -6.43 3.90
CA TYR A 245 -12.80 -5.29 4.22
C TYR A 245 -12.26 -3.99 3.62
N GLU A 246 -10.95 -3.84 3.46
CA GLU A 246 -10.34 -2.73 2.72
C GLU A 246 -10.71 -2.81 1.23
N ALA A 247 -10.57 -3.99 0.63
CA ALA A 247 -10.99 -4.22 -0.76
C ALA A 247 -12.48 -3.90 -0.96
N LYS A 248 -13.33 -4.40 -0.06
CA LYS A 248 -14.78 -4.17 -0.11
C LYS A 248 -15.13 -2.70 0.07
N PHE A 249 -14.46 -2.00 0.98
CA PHE A 249 -14.63 -0.55 1.20
C PHE A 249 -14.44 0.25 -0.09
N PHE A 250 -13.39 -0.03 -0.87
CA PHE A 250 -13.18 0.69 -2.13
C PHE A 250 -14.14 0.25 -3.23
N LYS A 251 -14.46 -1.05 -3.33
CA LYS A 251 -15.48 -1.56 -4.28
C LYS A 251 -16.83 -0.89 -4.09
N ASP A 252 -17.25 -0.70 -2.84
CA ASP A 252 -18.55 -0.12 -2.53
C ASP A 252 -18.57 1.41 -2.70
N ARG A 253 -17.42 2.07 -2.77
CA ARG A 253 -17.29 3.54 -2.76
C ARG A 253 -16.90 4.15 -4.10
N TYR A 254 -16.15 3.42 -4.93
CA TYR A 254 -15.61 3.91 -6.18
C TYR A 254 -15.99 2.96 -7.32
N SER A 255 -16.83 3.43 -8.23
CA SER A 255 -17.15 2.68 -9.46
C SER A 255 -15.93 2.45 -10.36
N ALA A 256 -14.95 3.36 -10.30
CA ALA A 256 -13.68 3.26 -11.02
C ALA A 256 -12.61 2.42 -10.28
N PHE A 257 -12.99 1.71 -9.20
CA PHE A 257 -12.08 0.83 -8.47
C PHE A 257 -12.00 -0.55 -9.10
N HIS A 258 -10.78 -1.00 -9.41
CA HIS A 258 -10.50 -2.35 -9.87
C HIS A 258 -9.48 -3.02 -8.96
N LEU A 259 -9.83 -4.17 -8.41
CA LEU A 259 -8.91 -4.99 -7.62
C LEU A 259 -8.20 -5.98 -8.53
N MET A 260 -6.87 -5.94 -8.52
CA MET A 260 -6.02 -6.76 -9.36
C MET A 260 -5.13 -7.66 -8.48
N SER A 261 -5.26 -8.98 -8.64
CA SER A 261 -4.37 -9.94 -7.99
C SER A 261 -3.13 -10.19 -8.84
N ILE A 262 -1.96 -10.10 -8.21
CA ILE A 262 -0.68 -10.50 -8.80
C ILE A 262 -0.29 -11.83 -8.15
N ASN A 263 -0.25 -12.89 -8.96
CA ASN A 263 -0.02 -14.25 -8.52
C ASN A 263 1.28 -14.79 -9.10
N ALA A 264 2.08 -15.48 -8.30
CA ALA A 264 3.31 -16.13 -8.75
C ALA A 264 3.36 -17.56 -8.19
N PRO A 265 4.01 -18.52 -8.88
CA PRO A 265 4.24 -19.86 -8.33
C PRO A 265 4.97 -19.79 -6.98
N ASP A 266 4.63 -20.70 -6.07
CA ASP A 266 5.19 -20.71 -4.71
C ASP A 266 6.71 -20.90 -4.69
N GLU A 267 7.24 -21.75 -5.56
CA GLU A 267 8.68 -21.94 -5.72
C GLU A 267 9.38 -20.62 -6.09
N HIS A 268 8.83 -19.90 -7.06
CA HIS A 268 9.40 -18.63 -7.53
C HIS A 268 9.32 -17.55 -6.46
N ARG A 269 8.21 -17.51 -5.71
CA ARG A 269 8.01 -16.58 -4.59
C ARG A 269 9.00 -16.85 -3.47
N THR A 270 9.15 -18.10 -3.05
CA THR A 270 10.10 -18.51 -2.00
C THR A 270 11.54 -18.23 -2.41
N ASN A 271 11.91 -18.56 -3.65
CA ASN A 271 13.25 -18.27 -4.19
C ASN A 271 13.54 -16.76 -4.22
N TYR A 272 12.56 -15.94 -4.61
CA TYR A 272 12.68 -14.49 -4.60
C TYR A 272 12.89 -13.94 -3.18
N LEU A 273 12.10 -14.39 -2.20
CA LEU A 273 12.21 -13.95 -0.80
C LEU A 273 13.54 -14.35 -0.16
N ARG A 274 14.03 -15.56 -0.44
CA ARG A 274 15.35 -16.02 0.03
C ARG A 274 16.49 -15.20 -0.58
N LYS A 275 16.48 -15.00 -1.91
CA LYS A 275 17.59 -14.34 -2.61
C LYS A 275 17.70 -12.84 -2.31
N LEU A 276 16.59 -12.10 -2.33
CA LEU A 276 16.62 -10.64 -2.17
C LEU A 276 16.43 -10.17 -0.74
N HIS A 277 15.59 -10.85 0.04
CA HIS A 277 15.26 -10.42 1.40
C HIS A 277 15.97 -11.23 2.49
N LYS A 278 16.74 -12.27 2.11
CA LYS A 278 17.48 -13.14 3.03
C LYS A 278 16.60 -13.74 4.14
N PHE A 279 15.31 -13.96 3.83
CA PHE A 279 14.39 -14.60 4.77
C PHE A 279 14.67 -16.10 4.88
N SER A 280 14.63 -16.60 6.11
CA SER A 280 14.67 -18.03 6.41
C SER A 280 13.35 -18.72 6.05
N GLU A 281 13.36 -20.05 5.96
CA GLU A 281 12.14 -20.83 5.68
C GLU A 281 11.05 -20.56 6.72
N LYS A 282 11.42 -20.56 8.00
CA LYS A 282 10.52 -20.25 9.11
C LYS A 282 9.88 -18.86 8.98
N GLN A 283 10.64 -17.85 8.57
CA GLN A 283 10.09 -16.50 8.36
C GLN A 283 9.08 -16.45 7.20
N ILE A 284 9.32 -17.22 6.13
CA ILE A 284 8.39 -17.30 5.00
C ILE A 284 7.10 -18.00 5.43
N GLU A 285 7.20 -19.08 6.20
CA GLU A 285 6.04 -19.78 6.77
C GLU A 285 5.23 -18.89 7.72
N GLU A 286 5.89 -18.09 8.55
CA GLU A 286 5.24 -17.11 9.43
C GLU A 286 4.48 -16.06 8.61
N ILE A 287 5.09 -15.52 7.55
CA ILE A 287 4.43 -14.57 6.64
C ILE A 287 3.19 -15.21 5.99
N ASP A 288 3.32 -16.43 5.46
CA ASP A 288 2.23 -17.15 4.81
C ASP A 288 1.09 -17.47 5.80
N SER A 289 1.43 -17.84 7.03
CA SER A 289 0.47 -18.07 8.10
C SER A 289 -0.31 -16.80 8.43
N VAL A 290 0.37 -15.66 8.58
CA VAL A 290 -0.27 -14.36 8.84
C VAL A 290 -1.17 -13.93 7.67
N GLU A 291 -0.74 -14.15 6.42
CA GLU A 291 -1.51 -13.79 5.22
C GLU A 291 -2.73 -14.68 4.96
N SER A 292 -2.81 -15.84 5.61
CA SER A 292 -3.94 -16.77 5.46
C SER A 292 -5.23 -16.32 6.15
N GLY A 293 -5.16 -15.31 7.03
CA GLY A 293 -6.29 -14.89 7.87
C GLY A 293 -6.56 -15.80 9.07
N LYS A 294 -5.71 -16.81 9.33
CA LYS A 294 -5.77 -17.65 10.53
C LYS A 294 -5.33 -16.88 11.79
N GLY A 295 -5.68 -17.42 12.96
CA GLY A 295 -5.39 -16.86 14.29
C GLY A 295 -6.39 -17.40 15.32
N ASP A 296 -6.23 -17.08 16.60
CA ASP A 296 -7.07 -17.67 17.67
C ASP A 296 -8.06 -16.68 18.32
N ASN A 297 -8.01 -15.39 17.98
CA ASN A 297 -8.86 -14.35 18.56
C ASN A 297 -10.22 -14.20 17.81
N SER A 298 -11.28 -13.79 18.53
CA SER A 298 -12.66 -13.65 18.01
C SER A 298 -12.79 -12.64 16.86
N TYR A 299 -11.97 -11.58 16.85
CA TYR A 299 -12.03 -10.51 15.84
C TYR A 299 -10.99 -10.66 14.71
N LYS A 300 -10.26 -11.79 14.64
CA LYS A 300 -9.17 -12.01 13.69
C LYS A 300 -9.57 -11.81 12.23
N HIS A 301 -10.79 -12.19 11.87
CA HIS A 301 -11.30 -12.10 10.51
C HIS A 301 -11.41 -10.64 10.03
N LEU A 302 -11.57 -9.69 10.97
CA LEU A 302 -11.64 -8.26 10.71
C LEU A 302 -10.26 -7.60 10.72
N THR A 303 -9.38 -7.99 11.64
CA THR A 303 -8.13 -7.29 11.92
C THR A 303 -6.91 -7.87 11.19
N ASN A 304 -6.90 -9.18 10.91
CA ASN A 304 -5.75 -9.83 10.31
C ASN A 304 -5.73 -9.63 8.79
N PRO A 305 -4.54 -9.64 8.18
CA PRO A 305 -4.40 -9.85 6.74
C PRO A 305 -5.07 -11.17 6.32
N ASN A 306 -5.86 -11.14 5.25
CA ASN A 306 -6.38 -12.32 4.57
C ASN A 306 -6.25 -12.11 3.06
N VAL A 307 -5.04 -12.36 2.56
CA VAL A 307 -4.67 -12.14 1.16
C VAL A 307 -5.40 -13.13 0.25
N THR A 308 -5.62 -14.36 0.71
CA THR A 308 -6.40 -15.36 -0.03
C THR A 308 -7.79 -14.83 -0.35
N LYS A 309 -8.48 -14.25 0.64
CA LYS A 309 -9.80 -13.67 0.41
C LYS A 309 -9.75 -12.43 -0.50
N CYS A 310 -8.70 -11.62 -0.42
CA CYS A 310 -8.52 -10.51 -1.36
C CYS A 310 -8.32 -10.99 -2.81
N ILE A 311 -7.58 -12.10 -3.01
CA ILE A 311 -7.42 -12.70 -4.34
C ILE A 311 -8.76 -13.21 -4.87
N GLU A 312 -9.56 -13.88 -4.05
CA GLU A 312 -10.93 -14.30 -4.42
C GLU A 312 -11.85 -13.12 -4.79
N LEU A 313 -11.66 -11.97 -4.14
CA LEU A 313 -12.42 -10.75 -4.41
C LEU A 313 -11.89 -9.97 -5.61
N SER A 314 -10.79 -10.37 -6.25
CA SER A 314 -10.16 -9.61 -7.34
C SER A 314 -10.98 -9.66 -8.63
N ASP A 315 -10.98 -8.57 -9.38
CA ASP A 315 -11.64 -8.45 -10.69
C ASP A 315 -10.71 -8.93 -11.81
N ILE A 316 -9.41 -8.73 -11.64
CA ILE A 316 -8.37 -9.06 -12.61
C ILE A 316 -7.33 -9.96 -11.95
N HIS A 317 -6.93 -11.02 -12.65
CA HIS A 317 -5.90 -11.94 -12.20
C HIS A 317 -4.70 -11.91 -13.15
N ILE A 318 -3.55 -11.46 -12.64
CA ILE A 318 -2.28 -11.47 -13.36
C ILE A 318 -1.43 -12.63 -12.84
N PHE A 319 -0.94 -13.45 -13.78
CA PHE A 319 0.04 -14.48 -13.50
C PHE A 319 1.44 -13.97 -13.83
N ASN A 320 2.31 -13.89 -12.82
CA ASN A 320 3.67 -13.35 -12.87
C ASN A 320 4.70 -14.45 -12.56
N PRO A 321 4.91 -15.42 -13.48
CA PRO A 321 5.92 -16.44 -13.30
C PRO A 321 7.33 -15.82 -13.45
N LYS A 322 8.05 -15.67 -12.35
CA LYS A 322 9.47 -15.29 -12.37
C LYS A 322 10.33 -16.50 -12.77
N LYS A 323 10.68 -16.63 -14.05
CA LYS A 323 11.68 -17.64 -14.48
C LYS A 323 13.05 -17.37 -13.88
#